data_AF-A0A926Q789-F1
#
_entry.id   AF-A0A926Q789-F1
#
_cell.length_a   1.000
_cell.length_b   1.000
_cell.length_c   1.000
_cell.angle_alpha   90.00
_cell.angle_beta   90.00
_cell.angle_gamma   90.00
#
_symmetry.space_group_name_H-M   'P 1'
#
loop_
_entity.id
_entity.type
_entity.pdbx_description
1 polymer ?
#
loop_
_entity_poly.entity_id
_entity_poly.type
_entity_poly.pdbx_seq_one_letter_code
_entity_poly.pdbx_strand_id
1 'polypeptide(L)'
;MPQSRPDPGTVAPTAPGRLGVPVQAAEAQTYLNALREWVAQRRADLGEVDRAVLKLSQAEQVAITNDLTVALTFWKAVSDRLTLLETTFDGGRVGPVEAERLSTLIHGRLDSNTTEHLSLPSSGSLAVSLPEACRLLDSLTRTLQARASLAPGAAEATQRITVVRAGIERTRDQLPLVPAGGQRDEATEKLSRLDRRMTDLVERARRGADIGGIIGPLEIEVSVLERDLIVAAAERASAARSRVRTQQQVEELDARAAAIRALERACLEAITPAPHLAIPNVRALGPVPQAAAELAAYRDKLERVSRALDLAHETYAAGLAERDEVVGLAGAVGAMAASATLTPEAAADVAELRRRLDDALAAKPLPIGRARALASAFQAYVDAATRPQSRTSRPSAPRPQRPRP
;
A
#
# COMPACT_ATOMS: atom_id res chain seq x y z
N MET A 1 -39.81 22.98 -29.65
CA MET A 1 -38.60 23.03 -28.79
C MET A 1 -38.88 22.18 -27.56
N PRO A 2 -38.41 20.93 -27.50
CA PRO A 2 -38.62 20.11 -26.32
C PRO A 2 -37.69 20.60 -25.20
N GLN A 3 -38.28 20.92 -24.06
CA GLN A 3 -37.58 21.28 -22.84
C GLN A 3 -36.94 20.00 -22.28
N SER A 4 -35.62 19.89 -22.37
CA SER A 4 -34.85 18.86 -21.68
C SER A 4 -35.02 19.06 -20.18
N ARG A 5 -35.76 18.16 -19.53
CA ARG A 5 -35.69 18.00 -18.07
C ARG A 5 -34.23 17.75 -17.69
N PRO A 6 -33.69 18.35 -16.62
CA PRO A 6 -32.41 17.91 -16.08
C PRO A 6 -32.60 16.48 -15.59
N ASP A 7 -31.83 15.55 -16.14
CA ASP A 7 -31.76 14.18 -15.65
C ASP A 7 -31.37 14.22 -14.16
N PRO A 8 -31.99 13.42 -13.28
CA PRO A 8 -31.53 13.31 -11.90
C PRO A 8 -30.08 12.81 -11.93
N GLY A 9 -29.15 13.72 -11.67
CA GLY A 9 -27.73 13.54 -11.94
C GLY A 9 -27.17 12.24 -11.36
N THR A 10 -26.36 11.55 -12.17
CA THR A 10 -25.69 10.28 -11.86
C THR A 10 -25.08 10.33 -10.46
N VAL A 11 -25.55 9.46 -9.56
CA VAL A 11 -25.03 9.34 -8.18
C VAL A 11 -23.68 8.60 -8.22
N ALA A 12 -22.81 8.89 -7.25
CA ALA A 12 -21.53 8.20 -7.08
C ALA A 12 -21.69 6.68 -7.19
N PRO A 13 -20.93 6.00 -8.07
CA PRO A 13 -21.08 4.57 -8.29
C PRO A 13 -20.68 3.77 -7.06
N THR A 14 -21.37 2.65 -6.85
CA THR A 14 -21.05 1.73 -5.76
C THR A 14 -19.74 1.01 -6.09
N ALA A 15 -18.74 1.16 -5.22
CA ALA A 15 -17.44 0.54 -5.42
C ALA A 15 -17.50 -0.98 -5.21
N PRO A 16 -16.86 -1.76 -6.09
CA PRO A 16 -16.81 -3.21 -5.98
C PRO A 16 -15.80 -3.66 -4.92
N GLY A 17 -16.03 -4.84 -4.36
CA GLY A 17 -15.11 -5.50 -3.43
C GLY A 17 -14.80 -4.69 -2.17
N ARG A 18 -13.63 -4.96 -1.60
CA ARG A 18 -13.10 -4.35 -0.38
C ARG A 18 -11.58 -4.35 -0.43
N LEU A 19 -10.94 -3.39 0.24
CA LEU A 19 -9.48 -3.26 0.29
C LEU A 19 -8.79 -4.61 0.59
N GLY A 20 -7.83 -5.00 -0.25
CA GLY A 20 -7.05 -6.24 -0.07
C GLY A 20 -7.75 -7.51 -0.52
N VAL A 21 -8.98 -7.42 -1.03
CA VAL A 21 -9.59 -8.51 -1.82
C VAL A 21 -9.49 -8.13 -3.29
N PRO A 22 -8.92 -8.98 -4.15
CA PRO A 22 -8.85 -8.75 -5.58
C PRO A 22 -10.23 -8.46 -6.17
N VAL A 23 -10.35 -7.40 -6.97
CA VAL A 23 -11.60 -7.06 -7.65
C VAL A 23 -11.76 -7.93 -8.88
N GLN A 24 -12.95 -8.49 -9.10
CA GLN A 24 -13.23 -9.26 -10.32
C GLN A 24 -13.23 -8.33 -11.54
N ALA A 25 -12.66 -8.79 -12.66
CA ALA A 25 -12.50 -7.96 -13.86
C ALA A 25 -13.84 -7.40 -14.39
N ALA A 26 -14.91 -8.18 -14.34
CA ALA A 26 -16.25 -7.74 -14.77
C ALA A 26 -16.80 -6.62 -13.86
N GLU A 27 -16.69 -6.78 -12.53
CA GLU A 27 -17.11 -5.76 -11.57
C GLU A 27 -16.29 -4.48 -11.70
N ALA A 28 -14.98 -4.61 -11.91
CA ALA A 28 -14.09 -3.48 -12.17
C ALA A 28 -14.48 -2.73 -13.45
N GLN A 29 -14.77 -3.42 -14.55
CA GLN A 29 -15.20 -2.79 -15.80
C GLN A 29 -16.51 -2.01 -15.62
N THR A 30 -17.50 -2.61 -14.96
CA THR A 30 -18.79 -1.93 -14.69
C THR A 30 -18.59 -0.69 -13.83
N TYR A 31 -17.78 -0.79 -12.78
CA TYR A 31 -17.47 0.33 -11.91
C TYR A 31 -16.72 1.45 -12.63
N LEU A 32 -15.70 1.14 -13.43
CA LEU A 32 -14.90 2.13 -14.15
C LEU A 32 -15.72 2.87 -15.20
N ASN A 33 -16.62 2.18 -15.91
CA ASN A 33 -17.54 2.82 -16.85
C ASN A 33 -18.46 3.82 -16.14
N ALA A 34 -19.10 3.38 -15.05
CA ALA A 34 -19.98 4.24 -14.26
C ALA A 34 -19.21 5.42 -13.63
N LEU A 35 -17.98 5.19 -13.18
CA LEU A 35 -17.12 6.22 -12.61
C LEU A 35 -16.68 7.25 -13.66
N ARG A 36 -16.36 6.81 -14.89
CA ARG A 36 -16.03 7.71 -16.00
C ARG A 36 -17.18 8.63 -16.35
N GLU A 37 -18.38 8.08 -16.49
CA GLU A 37 -19.60 8.86 -16.73
C GLU A 37 -19.87 9.84 -15.60
N TRP A 38 -19.75 9.36 -14.35
CA TRP A 38 -19.93 10.20 -13.17
C TRP A 38 -18.91 11.34 -13.10
N VAL A 39 -17.62 11.09 -13.34
CA VAL A 39 -16.56 12.14 -13.31
C VAL A 39 -16.82 13.20 -14.37
N ALA A 40 -17.21 12.79 -15.58
CA ALA A 40 -17.54 13.71 -16.67
C ALA A 40 -18.77 14.55 -16.32
N GLN A 41 -19.83 13.94 -15.80
CA GLN A 41 -21.03 14.64 -15.38
C GLN A 41 -20.73 15.65 -14.26
N ARG A 42 -19.96 15.26 -13.24
CA ARG A 42 -19.59 16.18 -12.15
C ARG A 42 -18.75 17.36 -12.62
N ARG A 43 -17.92 17.19 -13.66
CA ARG A 43 -17.21 18.32 -14.28
C ARG A 43 -18.19 19.28 -14.94
N ALA A 44 -19.17 18.77 -15.68
CA ALA A 44 -20.18 19.57 -16.34
C ALA A 44 -21.04 20.33 -15.31
N ASP A 45 -21.47 19.67 -14.25
CA ASP A 45 -22.25 20.24 -13.15
C ASP A 45 -21.50 21.39 -12.45
N LEU A 46 -20.22 21.21 -12.14
CA LEU A 46 -19.40 22.27 -11.54
C LEU A 46 -19.19 23.44 -12.52
N GLY A 47 -19.09 23.17 -13.83
CA GLY A 47 -19.05 24.21 -14.85
C GLY A 47 -20.37 24.97 -15.02
N GLU A 48 -21.50 24.34 -14.72
CA GLU A 48 -22.80 25.02 -14.62
C GLU A 48 -22.88 25.92 -13.41
N VAL A 49 -22.43 25.43 -12.25
CA VAL A 49 -22.30 26.24 -11.03
C VAL A 49 -21.44 27.47 -11.29
N ASP A 50 -20.24 27.29 -11.86
CA ASP A 50 -19.31 28.38 -12.16
C ASP A 50 -19.96 29.45 -13.05
N ARG A 51 -20.63 29.04 -14.14
CA ARG A 51 -21.39 29.96 -15.00
C ARG A 51 -22.55 30.65 -14.31
N ALA A 52 -23.21 30.00 -13.35
CA ALA A 52 -24.28 30.59 -12.56
C ALA A 52 -23.73 31.61 -11.54
N VAL A 53 -22.60 31.30 -10.91
CA VAL A 53 -21.91 32.17 -9.94
C VAL A 53 -21.55 33.52 -10.56
N LEU A 54 -21.10 33.55 -11.82
CA LEU A 54 -20.77 34.78 -12.54
C LEU A 54 -21.94 35.77 -12.68
N LYS A 55 -23.19 35.32 -12.47
CA LYS A 55 -24.40 36.16 -12.55
C LYS A 55 -24.82 36.73 -11.19
N LEU A 56 -24.17 36.31 -10.10
CA LEU A 56 -24.49 36.72 -8.73
C LEU A 56 -23.78 38.03 -8.35
N SER A 57 -24.11 38.59 -7.18
CA SER A 57 -23.41 39.76 -6.66
C SER A 57 -21.97 39.42 -6.20
N GLN A 58 -21.10 40.43 -6.12
CA GLN A 58 -19.70 40.26 -5.70
C GLN A 58 -19.55 39.53 -4.34
N ALA A 59 -20.44 39.82 -3.38
CA ALA A 59 -20.39 39.21 -2.05
C ALA A 59 -20.75 37.71 -2.09
N GLU A 60 -21.76 37.33 -2.87
CA GLU A 60 -22.19 35.94 -3.04
C GLU A 60 -21.15 35.12 -3.83
N GLN A 61 -20.53 35.74 -4.83
CA GLN A 61 -19.45 35.14 -5.61
C GLN A 61 -18.29 34.69 -4.71
N VAL A 62 -17.80 35.56 -3.82
CA VAL A 62 -16.70 35.24 -2.90
C VAL A 62 -17.06 34.05 -2.00
N ALA A 63 -18.29 34.02 -1.48
CA ALA A 63 -18.74 32.96 -0.57
C ALA A 63 -18.91 31.59 -1.26
N ILE A 64 -19.25 31.54 -2.55
CA ILE A 64 -19.42 30.29 -3.30
C ILE A 64 -18.09 29.82 -3.91
N THR A 65 -17.21 30.74 -4.29
CA THR A 65 -15.93 30.43 -4.96
C THR A 65 -15.00 29.56 -4.10
N ASN A 66 -14.99 29.75 -2.78
CA ASN A 66 -14.16 28.93 -1.89
C ASN A 66 -14.61 27.46 -1.91
N ASP A 67 -15.93 27.23 -1.74
CA ASP A 67 -16.51 25.88 -1.76
C ASP A 67 -16.39 25.23 -3.15
N LEU A 68 -16.52 26.02 -4.22
CA LEU A 68 -16.29 25.58 -5.60
C LEU A 68 -14.84 25.14 -5.82
N THR A 69 -13.87 25.87 -5.25
CA THR A 69 -12.45 25.51 -5.31
C THR A 69 -12.20 24.17 -4.61
N VAL A 70 -12.77 23.97 -3.43
CA VAL A 70 -12.70 22.68 -2.70
C VAL A 70 -13.30 21.56 -3.55
N ALA A 71 -14.50 21.75 -4.12
CA ALA A 71 -15.15 20.75 -4.97
C ALA A 71 -14.32 20.42 -6.22
N LEU A 72 -13.69 21.41 -6.86
CA LEU A 72 -12.79 21.21 -7.99
C LEU A 72 -11.52 20.43 -7.61
N THR A 73 -10.99 20.64 -6.41
CA THR A 73 -9.86 19.84 -5.89
C THR A 73 -10.25 18.38 -5.69
N PHE A 74 -11.43 18.11 -5.10
CA PHE A 74 -11.96 16.75 -4.99
C PHE A 74 -12.17 16.11 -6.36
N TRP A 75 -12.80 16.84 -7.29
CA TRP A 75 -13.02 16.36 -8.65
C TRP A 75 -11.70 15.97 -9.32
N LYS A 76 -10.66 16.83 -9.21
CA LYS A 76 -9.35 16.54 -9.79
C LYS A 76 -8.72 15.30 -9.18
N ALA A 77 -8.72 15.18 -7.85
CA ALA A 77 -8.17 14.00 -7.18
C ALA A 77 -8.87 12.70 -7.62
N VAL A 78 -10.19 12.74 -7.80
CA VAL A 78 -10.97 11.59 -8.30
C VAL A 78 -10.65 11.30 -9.77
N SER A 79 -10.57 12.32 -10.62
CA SER A 79 -10.21 12.17 -12.04
C SER A 79 -8.81 11.58 -12.23
N ASP A 80 -7.84 12.06 -11.45
CA ASP A 80 -6.47 11.56 -11.47
C ASP A 80 -6.43 10.08 -11.03
N ARG A 81 -7.20 9.73 -9.97
CA ARG A 81 -7.33 8.34 -9.51
C ARG A 81 -8.02 7.44 -10.54
N LEU A 82 -9.05 7.93 -11.23
CA LEU A 82 -9.71 7.20 -12.33
C LEU A 82 -8.71 6.88 -13.44
N THR A 83 -7.89 7.85 -13.85
CA THR A 83 -6.86 7.65 -14.88
C THR A 83 -5.88 6.53 -14.49
N LEU A 84 -5.44 6.52 -13.22
CA LEU A 84 -4.55 5.48 -12.69
C LEU A 84 -5.24 4.11 -12.64
N LEU A 85 -6.52 4.06 -12.29
CA LEU A 85 -7.31 2.83 -12.30
C LEU A 85 -7.46 2.28 -13.71
N GLU A 86 -7.78 3.12 -14.69
CA GLU A 86 -7.91 2.71 -16.10
C GLU A 86 -6.60 2.19 -16.66
N THR A 87 -5.49 2.84 -16.31
CA THR A 87 -4.14 2.39 -16.68
C THR A 87 -3.80 1.04 -16.03
N THR A 88 -4.19 0.83 -14.77
CA THR A 88 -3.93 -0.44 -14.05
C THR A 88 -4.82 -1.57 -14.56
N PHE A 89 -6.04 -1.26 -15.02
CA PHE A 89 -7.00 -2.24 -15.50
C PHE A 89 -6.69 -2.75 -16.92
N ASP A 90 -6.01 -1.95 -17.74
CA ASP A 90 -5.56 -2.31 -19.11
C ASP A 90 -6.63 -3.05 -19.95
N GLY A 91 -7.86 -2.52 -19.94
CA GLY A 91 -8.97 -3.10 -20.71
C GLY A 91 -9.40 -4.52 -20.30
N GLY A 92 -9.09 -4.96 -19.08
CA GLY A 92 -9.48 -6.25 -18.53
C GLY A 92 -8.35 -7.28 -18.48
N ARG A 93 -7.15 -6.92 -18.94
CA ARG A 93 -5.93 -7.74 -18.83
C ARG A 93 -5.30 -7.66 -17.45
N VAL A 94 -6.11 -7.95 -16.44
CA VAL A 94 -5.75 -7.79 -15.03
C VAL A 94 -5.28 -9.13 -14.47
N GLY A 95 -4.00 -9.22 -14.12
CA GLY A 95 -3.47 -10.34 -13.34
C GLY A 95 -3.85 -10.22 -11.86
N PRO A 96 -3.51 -11.21 -11.02
CA PRO A 96 -3.83 -11.19 -9.60
C PRO A 96 -3.21 -9.99 -8.87
N VAL A 97 -1.99 -9.60 -9.25
CA VAL A 97 -1.29 -8.44 -8.67
C VAL A 97 -2.00 -7.13 -9.04
N GLU A 98 -2.38 -6.98 -10.30
CA GLU A 98 -3.11 -5.81 -10.77
C GLU A 98 -4.51 -5.73 -10.14
N ALA A 99 -5.17 -6.87 -9.90
CA ALA A 99 -6.49 -6.92 -9.26
C ALA A 99 -6.44 -6.48 -7.78
N GLU A 100 -5.37 -6.85 -7.06
CA GLU A 100 -5.10 -6.33 -5.71
C GLU A 100 -4.73 -4.84 -5.73
N ARG A 101 -3.98 -4.42 -6.75
CA ARG A 101 -3.63 -3.01 -6.94
C ARG A 101 -4.88 -2.15 -7.21
N LEU A 102 -5.81 -2.62 -8.04
CA LEU A 102 -7.11 -1.97 -8.27
C LEU A 102 -7.91 -1.87 -6.97
N SER A 103 -7.99 -2.95 -6.19
CA SER A 103 -8.61 -2.93 -4.86
C SER A 103 -8.00 -1.87 -3.94
N THR A 104 -6.68 -1.75 -3.97
CA THR A 104 -5.92 -0.74 -3.21
C THR A 104 -6.21 0.68 -3.69
N LEU A 105 -6.31 0.90 -4.99
CA LEU A 105 -6.60 2.21 -5.58
C LEU A 105 -8.05 2.66 -5.35
N ILE A 106 -9.01 1.73 -5.30
CA ILE A 106 -10.41 2.05 -5.02
C ILE A 106 -10.60 2.35 -3.53
N HIS A 107 -10.12 1.47 -2.65
CA HIS A 107 -10.44 1.56 -1.20
C HIS A 107 -9.35 2.22 -0.36
N GLY A 108 -8.20 2.52 -0.95
CA GLY A 108 -7.08 3.20 -0.30
C GLY A 108 -7.25 4.72 -0.28
N ARG A 109 -6.41 5.39 0.51
CA ARG A 109 -6.45 6.85 0.69
C ARG A 109 -6.19 7.58 -0.64
N LEU A 110 -6.84 8.73 -0.81
CA LEU A 110 -6.56 9.68 -1.88
C LEU A 110 -5.43 10.61 -1.45
N ASP A 111 -4.22 10.33 -1.92
CA ASP A 111 -3.14 11.30 -1.79
C ASP A 111 -3.37 12.41 -2.83
N SER A 112 -3.83 13.57 -2.35
CA SER A 112 -3.89 14.78 -3.15
C SER A 112 -2.46 15.32 -3.33
N ASN A 113 -1.75 14.83 -4.34
CA ASN A 113 -0.44 15.36 -4.75
C ASN A 113 -0.58 16.73 -5.46
N THR A 114 -1.77 17.32 -5.45
CA THR A 114 -2.06 18.61 -6.05
C THR A 114 -1.59 19.73 -5.15
N THR A 115 -0.38 20.21 -5.47
CA THR A 115 0.18 21.55 -5.23
C THR A 115 0.45 21.97 -3.79
N GLU A 116 1.74 21.96 -3.41
CA GLU A 116 2.35 22.64 -2.25
C GLU A 116 2.09 24.17 -2.23
N HIS A 117 1.41 24.75 -3.23
CA HIS A 117 1.23 26.20 -3.39
C HIS A 117 -0.20 26.72 -3.14
N LEU A 118 -1.15 25.86 -2.76
CA LEU A 118 -2.48 26.30 -2.33
C LEU A 118 -2.70 25.90 -0.87
N SER A 119 -2.18 26.72 0.04
CA SER A 119 -2.52 26.68 1.47
C SER A 119 -3.97 27.12 1.65
N LEU A 120 -4.91 26.25 1.30
CA LEU A 120 -6.29 26.34 1.78
C LEU A 120 -6.26 26.12 3.30
N PRO A 121 -7.00 26.91 4.09
CA PRO A 121 -7.06 26.68 5.53
C PRO A 121 -7.65 25.28 5.77
N SER A 122 -6.90 24.42 6.45
CA SER A 122 -7.37 23.17 7.09
C SER A 122 -7.82 21.98 6.21
N SER A 123 -7.50 21.91 4.92
CA SER A 123 -7.65 20.66 4.16
C SER A 123 -6.31 19.93 4.07
N GLY A 124 -5.90 19.29 5.17
CA GLY A 124 -4.82 18.30 5.14
C GLY A 124 -5.15 17.19 4.14
N SER A 125 -4.11 16.54 3.59
CA SER A 125 -4.16 15.29 2.81
C SER A 125 -5.48 14.56 3.06
N LEU A 126 -6.38 14.60 2.07
CA LEU A 126 -7.74 14.10 2.21
C LEU A 126 -7.68 12.61 2.51
N ALA A 127 -7.83 12.29 3.80
CA ALA A 127 -7.70 10.96 4.39
C ALA A 127 -8.79 9.96 3.96
N VAL A 128 -9.49 10.24 2.87
CA VAL A 128 -10.67 9.53 2.40
C VAL A 128 -10.33 8.62 1.23
N SER A 129 -11.09 7.56 1.08
CA SER A 129 -11.04 6.66 -0.08
C SER A 129 -11.75 7.28 -1.30
N LEU A 130 -11.56 6.68 -2.47
CA LEU A 130 -12.22 7.13 -3.71
C LEU A 130 -13.75 7.18 -3.58
N PRO A 131 -14.45 6.14 -3.07
CA PRO A 131 -15.91 6.18 -2.92
C PRO A 131 -16.38 7.28 -1.96
N GLU A 132 -15.62 7.55 -0.91
CA GLU A 132 -15.92 8.60 0.06
C GLU A 132 -15.74 9.99 -0.56
N ALA A 133 -14.66 10.20 -1.33
CA ALA A 133 -14.48 11.43 -2.09
C ALA A 133 -15.59 11.64 -3.12
N CYS A 134 -16.06 10.59 -3.80
CA CYS A 134 -17.20 10.70 -4.71
C CYS A 134 -18.47 11.15 -3.98
N ARG A 135 -18.77 10.58 -2.81
CA ARG A 135 -19.95 10.98 -2.02
C ARG A 135 -19.82 12.41 -1.49
N LEU A 136 -18.62 12.82 -1.05
CA LEU A 136 -18.34 14.18 -0.62
C LEU A 136 -18.53 15.16 -1.77
N LEU A 137 -18.00 14.85 -2.96
CA LEU A 137 -18.18 15.68 -4.14
C LEU A 137 -19.66 15.77 -4.53
N ASP A 138 -20.41 14.67 -4.52
CA ASP A 138 -21.85 14.69 -4.78
C ASP A 138 -22.62 15.60 -3.79
N SER A 139 -22.23 15.60 -2.52
CA SER A 139 -22.84 16.46 -1.50
C SER A 139 -22.48 17.93 -1.71
N LEU A 140 -21.21 18.23 -1.98
CA LEU A 140 -20.71 19.58 -2.26
C LEU A 140 -21.33 20.15 -3.54
N THR A 141 -21.33 19.40 -4.63
CA THR A 141 -21.91 19.82 -5.92
C THR A 141 -23.40 20.11 -5.78
N ARG A 142 -24.17 19.27 -5.06
CA ARG A 142 -25.59 19.54 -4.80
C ARG A 142 -25.80 20.82 -3.99
N THR A 143 -24.97 21.04 -2.97
CA THR A 143 -25.02 22.25 -2.14
C THR A 143 -24.69 23.50 -2.97
N LEU A 144 -23.67 23.42 -3.82
CA LEU A 144 -23.24 24.48 -4.72
C LEU A 144 -24.29 24.80 -5.79
N GLN A 145 -24.82 23.79 -6.48
CA GLN A 145 -25.90 23.95 -7.47
C GLN A 145 -27.13 24.59 -6.84
N ALA A 146 -27.50 24.13 -5.64
CA ALA A 146 -28.61 24.70 -4.94
C ALA A 146 -28.38 26.17 -4.63
N ARG A 147 -27.20 26.53 -4.07
CA ARG A 147 -26.83 27.93 -3.77
C ARG A 147 -26.77 28.82 -5.01
N ALA A 148 -26.21 28.32 -6.11
CA ALA A 148 -26.08 29.08 -7.35
C ALA A 148 -27.42 29.26 -8.10
N SER A 149 -28.42 28.42 -7.82
CA SER A 149 -29.76 28.50 -8.41
C SER A 149 -30.73 29.41 -7.65
N LEU A 150 -30.30 29.99 -6.52
CA LEU A 150 -31.14 30.85 -5.68
C LEU A 150 -31.28 32.22 -6.34
N ALA A 151 -32.50 32.56 -6.78
CA ALA A 151 -32.85 33.93 -7.14
C ALA A 151 -33.31 34.67 -5.88
N PRO A 152 -32.88 35.93 -5.66
CA PRO A 152 -33.16 36.66 -4.42
C PRO A 152 -34.67 36.72 -4.14
N GLY A 153 -35.08 36.26 -2.94
CA GLY A 153 -36.46 36.34 -2.45
C GLY A 153 -37.04 35.04 -1.88
N ALA A 154 -38.38 34.93 -1.80
CA ALA A 154 -39.07 33.82 -1.14
C ALA A 154 -38.87 32.44 -1.81
N ALA A 155 -38.60 32.42 -3.13
CA ALA A 155 -38.29 31.20 -3.87
C ALA A 155 -36.92 30.62 -3.45
N GLU A 156 -35.93 31.48 -3.19
CA GLU A 156 -34.63 31.08 -2.65
C GLU A 156 -34.77 30.44 -1.28
N ALA A 157 -35.50 31.08 -0.36
CA ALA A 157 -35.66 30.58 1.01
C ALA A 157 -36.27 29.17 1.03
N THR A 158 -37.25 28.91 0.15
CA THR A 158 -37.90 27.59 0.00
C THR A 158 -36.94 26.53 -0.54
N GLN A 159 -36.09 26.89 -1.50
CA GLN A 159 -35.10 25.98 -2.07
C GLN A 159 -34.01 25.64 -1.05
N ARG A 160 -33.49 26.63 -0.33
CA ARG A 160 -32.53 26.43 0.77
C ARG A 160 -33.08 25.54 1.88
N ILE A 161 -34.35 25.74 2.25
CA ILE A 161 -35.07 24.88 3.19
C ILE A 161 -35.05 23.42 2.71
N THR A 162 -35.31 23.20 1.42
CA THR A 162 -35.30 21.84 0.84
C THR A 162 -33.93 21.19 0.93
N VAL A 163 -32.85 21.95 0.69
CA VAL A 163 -31.46 21.48 0.79
C VAL A 163 -31.09 21.10 2.21
N VAL A 164 -31.45 21.94 3.20
CA VAL A 164 -31.20 21.66 4.62
C VAL A 164 -31.94 20.40 5.06
N ARG A 165 -33.21 20.23 4.67
CA ARG A 165 -33.96 18.98 4.95
C ARG A 165 -33.25 17.76 4.36
N ALA A 166 -32.83 17.85 3.11
CA ALA A 166 -32.10 16.76 2.47
C ALA A 166 -30.77 16.45 3.19
N GLY A 167 -30.06 17.45 3.72
CA GLY A 167 -28.85 17.25 4.53
C GLY A 167 -29.13 16.61 5.89
N ILE A 168 -30.22 16.97 6.54
CA ILE A 168 -30.69 16.35 7.78
C ILE A 168 -31.02 14.87 7.54
N GLU A 169 -31.71 14.53 6.46
CA GLU A 169 -31.98 13.12 6.11
C GLU A 169 -30.69 12.33 5.87
N ARG A 170 -29.74 12.87 5.10
CA ARG A 170 -28.45 12.19 4.89
C ARG A 170 -27.68 11.99 6.20
N THR A 171 -27.72 12.98 7.09
CA THR A 171 -27.11 12.86 8.43
C THR A 171 -27.80 11.78 9.26
N ARG A 172 -29.14 11.67 9.16
CA ARG A 172 -29.92 10.60 9.79
C ARG A 172 -29.53 9.22 9.25
N ASP A 173 -29.25 9.10 7.95
CA ASP A 173 -28.74 7.87 7.35
C ASP A 173 -27.31 7.50 7.80
N GLN A 174 -26.48 8.48 8.20
CA GLN A 174 -25.14 8.22 8.75
C GLN A 174 -25.17 7.72 10.20
N LEU A 175 -26.15 8.11 11.02
CA LEU A 175 -26.20 7.77 12.45
C LEU A 175 -26.17 6.26 12.76
N PRO A 176 -26.91 5.39 12.04
CA PRO A 176 -26.83 3.94 12.24
C PRO A 176 -25.42 3.37 12.04
N LEU A 177 -24.56 4.02 11.24
CA LEU A 177 -23.18 3.60 10.97
C LEU A 177 -22.20 3.97 12.10
N VAL A 178 -22.64 4.75 13.08
CA VAL A 178 -21.86 5.11 14.28
C VAL A 178 -22.06 4.04 15.36
N PRO A 179 -20.99 3.50 15.98
CA PRO A 179 -21.11 2.52 17.06
C PRO A 179 -21.85 3.14 18.25
N ALA A 180 -22.55 2.30 19.03
CA ALA A 180 -23.20 2.75 20.26
C ALA A 180 -22.16 3.33 21.25
N GLY A 181 -22.51 4.46 21.88
CA GLY A 181 -21.66 5.17 22.84
C GLY A 181 -21.75 6.68 22.68
N GLY A 182 -20.95 7.41 23.47
CA GLY A 182 -21.08 8.86 23.62
C GLY A 182 -21.00 9.66 22.32
N GLN A 183 -20.20 9.23 21.33
CA GLN A 183 -20.13 9.90 20.03
C GLN A 183 -21.46 9.82 19.26
N ARG A 184 -22.14 8.67 19.30
CA ARG A 184 -23.46 8.50 18.67
C ARG A 184 -24.52 9.30 19.41
N ASP A 185 -24.44 9.34 20.74
CA ASP A 185 -25.38 10.11 21.57
C ASP A 185 -25.24 11.61 21.27
N GLU A 186 -24.02 12.13 21.24
CA GLU A 186 -23.73 13.53 20.90
C GLU A 186 -24.20 13.89 19.48
N ALA A 187 -23.95 13.02 18.50
CA ALA A 187 -24.41 13.24 17.12
C ALA A 187 -25.94 13.19 17.02
N THR A 188 -26.59 12.31 17.78
CA THR A 188 -28.06 12.20 17.85
C THR A 188 -28.66 13.45 18.48
N GLU A 189 -28.03 14.00 19.53
CA GLU A 189 -28.47 15.23 20.16
C GLU A 189 -28.30 16.44 19.23
N LYS A 190 -27.14 16.54 18.56
CA LYS A 190 -26.88 17.56 17.52
C LYS A 190 -27.93 17.49 16.41
N LEU A 191 -28.20 16.30 15.85
CA LEU A 191 -29.23 16.12 14.83
C LEU A 191 -30.61 16.54 15.33
N SER A 192 -30.97 16.17 16.56
CA SER A 192 -32.25 16.54 17.19
C SER A 192 -32.38 18.05 17.43
N ARG A 193 -31.27 18.77 17.66
CA ARG A 193 -31.26 20.25 17.71
C ARG A 193 -31.44 20.86 16.33
N LEU A 194 -30.77 20.32 15.32
CA LEU A 194 -30.89 20.77 13.92
C LEU A 194 -32.31 20.57 13.39
N ASP A 195 -32.94 19.43 13.68
CA ASP A 195 -34.32 19.11 13.28
C ASP A 195 -35.35 20.07 13.90
N ARG A 196 -35.19 20.39 15.20
CA ARG A 196 -36.02 21.41 15.88
C ARG A 196 -35.84 22.80 15.29
N ARG A 197 -34.60 23.23 15.06
CA ARG A 197 -34.29 24.53 14.43
C ARG A 197 -34.85 24.60 13.01
N MET A 198 -34.79 23.49 12.28
CA MET A 198 -35.33 23.40 10.94
C MET A 198 -36.86 23.53 10.94
N THR A 199 -37.52 22.88 11.89
CA THR A 199 -38.98 22.99 12.08
C THR A 199 -39.38 24.43 12.40
N ASP A 200 -38.70 25.11 13.35
CA ASP A 200 -38.96 26.52 13.66
C ASP A 200 -38.73 27.43 12.45
N LEU A 201 -37.66 27.19 11.70
CA LEU A 201 -37.33 27.96 10.50
C LEU A 201 -38.40 27.81 9.41
N VAL A 202 -38.91 26.60 9.19
CA VAL A 202 -40.04 26.35 8.26
C VAL A 202 -41.30 27.08 8.72
N GLU A 203 -41.62 27.05 10.01
CA GLU A 203 -42.79 27.75 10.56
C GLU A 203 -42.66 29.27 10.46
N ARG A 204 -41.45 29.83 10.68
CA ARG A 204 -41.18 31.26 10.47
C ARG A 204 -41.32 31.66 9.00
N ALA A 205 -40.77 30.86 8.09
CA ALA A 205 -40.89 31.09 6.64
C ALA A 205 -42.35 31.05 6.19
N ARG A 206 -43.16 30.11 6.70
CA ARG A 206 -44.61 30.03 6.44
C ARG A 206 -45.38 31.28 6.89
N ARG A 207 -44.94 31.92 7.97
CA ARG A 207 -45.50 33.20 8.45
C ARG A 207 -44.97 34.43 7.70
N GLY A 208 -44.10 34.25 6.70
CA GLY A 208 -43.51 35.33 5.92
C GLY A 208 -42.39 36.09 6.63
N ALA A 209 -41.79 35.54 7.69
CA ALA A 209 -40.65 36.15 8.36
C ALA A 209 -39.38 36.04 7.50
N ASP A 210 -38.50 37.04 7.60
CA ASP A 210 -37.16 36.95 7.03
C ASP A 210 -36.32 35.92 7.81
N ILE A 211 -35.87 34.89 7.10
CA ILE A 211 -35.06 33.79 7.62
C ILE A 211 -33.63 33.79 7.06
N GLY A 212 -33.26 34.77 6.23
CA GLY A 212 -31.98 34.80 5.53
C GLY A 212 -30.76 34.71 6.47
N GLY A 213 -30.82 35.38 7.62
CA GLY A 213 -29.76 35.34 8.63
C GLY A 213 -29.68 34.04 9.45
N ILE A 214 -30.75 33.22 9.45
CA ILE A 214 -30.84 32.01 10.29
C ILE A 214 -30.53 30.76 9.47
N ILE A 215 -30.92 30.74 8.20
CA ILE A 215 -30.79 29.57 7.34
C ILE A 215 -29.33 29.24 7.00
N GLY A 216 -28.48 30.26 6.78
CA GLY A 216 -27.05 30.06 6.48
C GLY A 216 -26.29 29.32 7.58
N PRO A 217 -26.37 29.76 8.86
CA PRO A 217 -25.78 29.01 9.97
C PRO A 217 -26.27 27.56 10.06
N LEU A 218 -27.56 27.31 9.80
CA LEU A 218 -28.13 25.97 9.84
C LEU A 218 -27.57 25.06 8.73
N GLU A 219 -27.41 25.58 7.51
CA GLU A 219 -26.78 24.88 6.38
C GLU A 219 -25.35 24.46 6.70
N ILE A 220 -24.57 25.37 7.31
CA ILE A 220 -23.18 25.12 7.70
C ILE A 220 -23.14 24.00 8.75
N GLU A 221 -23.94 24.09 9.80
CA GLU A 221 -23.93 23.09 10.87
C GLU A 221 -24.34 21.69 10.39
N VAL A 222 -25.35 21.59 9.51
CA VAL A 222 -25.75 20.31 8.88
C VAL A 222 -24.61 19.75 8.04
N SER A 223 -23.98 20.59 7.21
CA SER A 223 -22.88 20.17 6.33
C SER A 223 -21.65 19.71 7.11
N VAL A 224 -21.31 20.41 8.20
CA VAL A 224 -20.22 20.05 9.11
C VAL A 224 -20.50 18.72 9.79
N LEU A 225 -21.70 18.55 10.36
CA LEU A 225 -22.07 17.31 11.03
C LEU A 225 -22.07 16.11 10.06
N GLU A 226 -22.64 16.28 8.86
CA GLU A 226 -22.62 15.24 7.81
C GLU A 226 -21.18 14.82 7.48
N ARG A 227 -20.31 15.80 7.19
CA ARG A 227 -18.91 15.57 6.86
C ARG A 227 -18.17 14.85 7.99
N ASP A 228 -18.31 15.33 9.22
CA ASP A 228 -17.58 14.78 10.37
C ASP A 228 -17.98 13.33 10.65
N LEU A 229 -19.27 12.97 10.47
CA LEU A 229 -19.73 11.58 10.56
C LEU A 229 -19.15 10.68 9.46
N ILE A 230 -19.09 11.17 8.23
CA ILE A 230 -18.50 10.45 7.09
C ILE A 230 -17.00 10.20 7.34
N VAL A 231 -16.26 11.22 7.77
CA VAL A 231 -14.82 11.11 8.07
C VAL A 231 -14.58 10.13 9.22
N ALA A 232 -15.33 10.24 10.31
CA ALA A 232 -15.19 9.31 11.43
C ALA A 232 -15.53 7.86 11.05
N ALA A 233 -16.46 7.64 10.12
CA ALA A 233 -16.73 6.30 9.57
C ALA A 233 -15.56 5.77 8.74
N ALA A 234 -14.99 6.60 7.87
CA ALA A 234 -13.82 6.27 7.06
C ALA A 234 -12.61 5.88 7.93
N GLU A 235 -12.32 6.67 8.97
CA GLU A 235 -11.23 6.43 9.90
C GLU A 235 -11.40 5.12 10.65
N ARG A 236 -12.62 4.81 11.14
CA ARG A 236 -12.91 3.53 11.79
C ARG A 236 -12.72 2.34 10.86
N ALA A 237 -13.23 2.44 9.63
CA ALA A 237 -13.06 1.39 8.63
C ALA A 237 -11.58 1.17 8.29
N SER A 238 -10.82 2.25 8.14
CA SER A 238 -9.37 2.21 7.93
C SER A 238 -8.65 1.52 9.09
N ALA A 239 -8.92 1.94 10.34
CA ALA A 239 -8.31 1.38 11.54
C ALA A 239 -8.64 -0.11 11.73
N ALA A 240 -9.86 -0.54 11.41
CA ALA A 240 -10.23 -1.96 11.43
C ALA A 240 -9.43 -2.78 10.42
N ARG A 241 -9.28 -2.27 9.19
CA ARG A 241 -8.50 -2.93 8.14
C ARG A 241 -7.02 -3.00 8.48
N SER A 242 -6.43 -1.92 9.00
CA SER A 242 -5.04 -1.90 9.45
C SER A 242 -4.79 -2.96 10.52
N ARG A 243 -5.71 -3.14 11.48
CA ARG A 243 -5.61 -4.18 12.51
C ARG A 243 -5.62 -5.58 11.91
N VAL A 244 -6.54 -5.87 10.99
CA VAL A 244 -6.59 -7.19 10.31
C VAL A 244 -5.29 -7.48 9.57
N ARG A 245 -4.76 -6.50 8.83
CA ARG A 245 -3.48 -6.67 8.12
C ARG A 245 -2.32 -6.92 9.09
N THR A 246 -2.24 -6.18 10.19
CA THR A 246 -1.21 -6.40 11.20
C THR A 246 -1.31 -7.78 11.85
N GLN A 247 -2.53 -8.28 12.08
CA GLN A 247 -2.75 -9.63 12.59
C GLN A 247 -2.26 -10.70 11.60
N GLN A 248 -2.56 -10.54 10.31
CA GLN A 248 -2.06 -11.44 9.27
C GLN A 248 -0.51 -11.45 9.21
N GLN A 249 0.11 -10.27 9.32
CA GLN A 249 1.56 -10.14 9.34
C GLN A 249 2.19 -10.85 10.56
N VAL A 250 1.54 -10.79 11.73
CA VAL A 250 1.98 -11.55 12.91
C VAL A 250 1.97 -13.06 12.63
N GLU A 251 0.91 -13.56 12.01
CA GLU A 251 0.77 -14.99 11.68
C GLU A 251 1.81 -15.44 10.65
N GLU A 252 2.06 -14.63 9.62
CA GLU A 252 3.08 -14.89 8.61
C GLU A 252 4.49 -14.95 9.22
N LEU A 253 4.85 -13.95 10.03
CA LEU A 253 6.17 -13.91 10.68
C LEU A 253 6.35 -15.07 11.66
N ASP A 254 5.29 -15.49 12.35
CA ASP A 254 5.33 -16.63 13.27
C ASP A 254 5.58 -17.95 12.51
N ALA A 255 4.90 -18.15 11.38
CA ALA A 255 5.15 -19.28 10.48
C ALA A 255 6.58 -19.27 9.92
N ARG A 256 7.07 -18.10 9.49
CA ARG A 256 8.46 -17.92 9.03
C ARG A 256 9.46 -18.25 10.13
N ALA A 257 9.23 -17.79 11.36
CA ALA A 257 10.08 -18.11 12.50
C ALA A 257 10.13 -19.61 12.79
N ALA A 258 9.01 -20.33 12.68
CA ALA A 258 8.96 -21.77 12.82
C ALA A 258 9.79 -22.50 11.73
N ALA A 259 9.71 -22.04 10.48
CA ALA A 259 10.52 -22.57 9.38
C ALA A 259 12.02 -22.34 9.61
N ILE A 260 12.42 -21.16 10.08
CA ILE A 260 13.83 -20.85 10.38
C ILE A 260 14.35 -21.72 11.54
N ARG A 261 13.54 -22.02 12.55
CA ARG A 261 13.93 -22.99 13.61
C ARG A 261 14.16 -24.39 13.06
N ALA A 262 13.41 -24.81 12.04
CA ALA A 262 13.67 -26.08 11.36
C ALA A 262 14.99 -26.04 10.58
N LEU A 263 15.28 -24.92 9.92
CA LEU A 263 16.55 -24.69 9.21
C LEU A 263 17.75 -24.67 10.16
N GLU A 264 17.63 -24.01 11.32
CA GLU A 264 18.65 -24.01 12.39
C GLU A 264 18.98 -25.45 12.82
N ARG A 265 17.96 -26.27 13.13
CA ARG A 265 18.17 -27.68 13.50
C ARG A 265 18.91 -28.45 12.40
N ALA A 266 18.50 -28.28 11.14
CA ALA A 266 19.18 -28.92 10.02
C ALA A 266 20.65 -28.47 9.90
N CYS A 267 20.93 -27.19 10.13
CA CYS A 267 22.28 -26.63 10.12
C CYS A 267 23.14 -27.23 11.26
N LEU A 268 22.61 -27.27 12.48
CA LEU A 268 23.27 -27.86 13.65
C LEU A 268 23.60 -29.34 13.48
N GLU A 269 22.72 -30.10 12.82
CA GLU A 269 22.95 -31.51 12.50
C GLU A 269 23.97 -31.71 11.36
N ALA A 270 24.05 -30.75 10.44
CA ALA A 270 24.83 -30.87 9.22
C ALA A 270 26.29 -30.42 9.37
N ILE A 271 26.59 -29.35 10.11
CA ILE A 271 27.92 -28.71 10.13
C ILE A 271 28.44 -28.38 11.54
N THR A 272 29.76 -28.35 11.68
CA THR A 272 30.46 -27.85 12.88
C THR A 272 31.73 -27.04 12.53
N PRO A 273 31.94 -25.85 13.10
CA PRO A 273 31.00 -25.12 13.95
C PRO A 273 29.79 -24.63 13.13
N ALA A 274 28.61 -24.74 13.71
CA ALA A 274 27.39 -24.17 13.14
C ALA A 274 27.26 -22.68 13.54
N PRO A 275 26.58 -21.86 12.72
CA PRO A 275 26.22 -20.50 13.13
C PRO A 275 25.36 -20.51 14.41
N HIS A 276 25.49 -19.45 15.21
CA HIS A 276 24.70 -19.28 16.43
C HIS A 276 24.00 -17.92 16.40
N LEU A 277 22.77 -17.88 15.91
CA LEU A 277 21.92 -16.70 15.91
C LEU A 277 20.59 -16.98 16.61
N ALA A 278 20.18 -16.05 17.48
CA ALA A 278 18.88 -16.12 18.12
C ALA A 278 17.75 -15.90 17.10
N ILE A 279 16.75 -16.77 17.13
CA ILE A 279 15.53 -16.62 16.31
C ILE A 279 14.45 -15.94 17.16
N PRO A 280 14.00 -14.72 16.80
CA PRO A 280 12.99 -13.99 17.55
C PRO A 280 11.69 -14.79 17.76
N ASN A 281 11.03 -14.58 18.91
CA ASN A 281 9.68 -15.08 19.16
C ASN A 281 8.66 -13.97 18.87
N VAL A 282 7.96 -14.08 17.74
CA VAL A 282 6.94 -13.11 17.30
C VAL A 282 5.82 -12.98 18.34
N ARG A 283 5.39 -14.10 18.95
CA ARG A 283 4.31 -14.11 19.95
C ARG A 283 4.67 -13.38 21.24
N ALA A 284 5.96 -13.16 21.53
CA ALA A 284 6.40 -12.40 22.69
C ALA A 284 6.03 -10.90 22.60
N LEU A 285 5.67 -10.39 21.42
CA LEU A 285 5.17 -9.03 21.26
C LEU A 285 3.76 -8.81 21.83
N GLY A 286 3.04 -9.89 22.15
CA GLY A 286 1.67 -9.82 22.64
C GLY A 286 0.63 -9.60 21.52
N PRO A 287 -0.65 -9.41 21.88
CA PRO A 287 -1.74 -9.23 20.91
C PRO A 287 -1.65 -7.89 20.17
N VAL A 288 -2.26 -7.83 18.99
CA VAL A 288 -2.34 -6.59 18.20
C VAL A 288 -3.16 -5.53 18.96
N PRO A 289 -2.62 -4.32 19.21
CA PRO A 289 -3.32 -3.27 19.94
C PRO A 289 -4.57 -2.75 19.21
N GLN A 290 -5.53 -2.23 19.99
CA GLN A 290 -6.75 -1.62 19.46
C GLN A 290 -6.58 -0.13 19.15
N ALA A 291 -5.74 0.57 19.91
CA ALA A 291 -5.50 2.01 19.74
C ALA A 291 -4.56 2.28 18.55
N ALA A 292 -4.87 3.31 17.76
CA ALA A 292 -4.13 3.63 16.54
C ALA A 292 -2.65 3.98 16.79
N ALA A 293 -2.35 4.74 17.85
CA ALA A 293 -0.98 5.10 18.21
C ALA A 293 -0.14 3.87 18.61
N GLU A 294 -0.74 2.96 19.38
CA GLU A 294 -0.09 1.71 19.79
C GLU A 294 0.11 0.78 18.59
N LEU A 295 -0.81 0.78 17.62
CA LEU A 295 -0.72 -0.02 16.40
C LEU A 295 0.47 0.40 15.51
N ALA A 296 0.79 1.70 15.45
CA ALA A 296 1.99 2.16 14.74
C ALA A 296 3.27 1.62 15.41
N ALA A 297 3.42 1.85 16.72
CA ALA A 297 4.58 1.36 17.46
C ALA A 297 4.71 -0.17 17.44
N TYR A 298 3.60 -0.90 17.39
CA TYR A 298 3.59 -2.36 17.24
C TYR A 298 4.13 -2.81 15.87
N ARG A 299 3.75 -2.13 14.78
CA ARG A 299 4.26 -2.42 13.44
C ARG A 299 5.76 -2.18 13.32
N ASP A 300 6.28 -1.12 13.94
CA ASP A 300 7.72 -0.86 13.97
C ASP A 300 8.50 -1.96 14.70
N LYS A 301 7.88 -2.64 15.67
CA LYS A 301 8.45 -3.82 16.33
C LYS A 301 8.39 -5.03 15.39
N LEU A 302 7.29 -5.24 14.67
CA LEU A 302 7.19 -6.32 13.67
C LEU A 302 8.22 -6.18 12.56
N GLU A 303 8.48 -4.98 12.06
CA GLU A 303 9.51 -4.76 11.04
C GLU A 303 10.91 -5.12 11.56
N ARG A 304 11.22 -4.78 12.81
CA ARG A 304 12.48 -5.19 13.46
C ARG A 304 12.58 -6.70 13.57
N VAL A 305 11.49 -7.37 13.93
CA VAL A 305 11.43 -8.84 13.98
C VAL A 305 11.63 -9.45 12.60
N SER A 306 10.98 -8.92 11.56
CA SER A 306 11.16 -9.37 10.17
C SER A 306 12.63 -9.32 9.76
N ARG A 307 13.30 -8.16 9.94
CA ARG A 307 14.71 -8.01 9.60
C ARG A 307 15.62 -8.99 10.35
N ALA A 308 15.33 -9.26 11.62
CA ALA A 308 16.08 -10.23 12.39
C ALA A 308 15.85 -11.68 11.92
N LEU A 309 14.63 -12.02 11.49
CA LEU A 309 14.33 -13.31 10.88
C LEU A 309 15.04 -13.50 9.54
N ASP A 310 15.10 -12.44 8.72
CA ASP A 310 15.80 -12.48 7.43
C ASP A 310 17.29 -12.75 7.63
N LEU A 311 17.94 -12.04 8.56
CA LEU A 311 19.34 -12.28 8.92
C LEU A 311 19.59 -13.71 9.42
N ALA A 312 18.70 -14.23 10.29
CA ALA A 312 18.82 -15.59 10.78
C ALA A 312 18.68 -16.62 9.65
N HIS A 313 17.70 -16.43 8.76
CA HIS A 313 17.50 -17.28 7.60
C HIS A 313 18.75 -17.31 6.70
N GLU A 314 19.23 -16.14 6.28
CA GLU A 314 20.40 -16.00 5.41
C GLU A 314 21.63 -16.70 6.02
N THR A 315 21.86 -16.51 7.32
CA THR A 315 23.02 -17.08 7.99
C THR A 315 22.98 -18.61 8.05
N TYR A 316 21.84 -19.19 8.44
CA TYR A 316 21.72 -20.65 8.49
C TYR A 316 21.71 -21.29 7.09
N ALA A 317 21.08 -20.63 6.11
CA ALA A 317 21.08 -21.07 4.72
C ALA A 317 22.50 -21.03 4.14
N ALA A 318 23.27 -19.97 4.40
CA ALA A 318 24.66 -19.86 3.96
C ALA A 318 25.55 -20.98 4.53
N GLY A 319 25.35 -21.37 5.80
CA GLY A 319 26.08 -22.49 6.39
C GLY A 319 25.83 -23.83 5.67
N LEU A 320 24.58 -24.10 5.28
CA LEU A 320 24.25 -25.29 4.50
C LEU A 320 24.74 -25.20 3.04
N ALA A 321 24.64 -24.03 2.42
CA ALA A 321 25.18 -23.80 1.08
C ALA A 321 26.70 -24.04 1.05
N GLU A 322 27.43 -23.54 2.05
CA GLU A 322 28.87 -23.76 2.17
C GLU A 322 29.23 -25.24 2.31
N ARG A 323 28.42 -26.02 3.02
CA ARG A 323 28.56 -27.48 3.06
C ARG A 323 28.43 -28.09 1.67
N ASP A 324 27.38 -27.73 0.95
CA ASP A 324 27.10 -28.29 -0.38
C ASP A 324 28.18 -27.89 -1.39
N GLU A 325 28.72 -26.67 -1.30
CA GLU A 325 29.87 -26.21 -2.09
C GLU A 325 31.13 -27.06 -1.83
N VAL A 326 31.47 -27.32 -0.57
CA VAL A 326 32.65 -28.14 -0.21
C VAL A 326 32.48 -29.57 -0.74
N VAL A 327 31.29 -30.17 -0.60
CA VAL A 327 30.98 -31.51 -1.12
C VAL A 327 31.07 -31.53 -2.64
N GLY A 328 30.48 -30.52 -3.32
CA GLY A 328 30.50 -30.40 -4.77
C GLY A 328 31.92 -30.23 -5.32
N LEU A 329 32.73 -29.36 -4.71
CA LEU A 329 34.13 -29.15 -5.07
C LEU A 329 34.94 -30.43 -4.93
N ALA A 330 34.79 -31.15 -3.81
CA ALA A 330 35.47 -32.42 -3.58
C ALA A 330 35.11 -33.46 -4.66
N GLY A 331 33.84 -33.52 -5.08
CA GLY A 331 33.38 -34.36 -6.18
C GLY A 331 34.01 -33.98 -7.52
N ALA A 332 33.97 -32.70 -7.89
CA ALA A 332 34.50 -32.20 -9.16
C ALA A 332 36.02 -32.40 -9.29
N VAL A 333 36.78 -32.04 -8.25
CA VAL A 333 38.24 -32.24 -8.24
C VAL A 333 38.60 -33.72 -8.26
N GLY A 334 37.81 -34.58 -7.59
CA GLY A 334 37.99 -36.02 -7.64
C GLY A 334 37.84 -36.59 -9.05
N ALA A 335 36.84 -36.11 -9.80
CA ALA A 335 36.65 -36.49 -11.20
C ALA A 335 37.81 -36.00 -12.10
N MET A 336 38.30 -34.77 -11.89
CA MET A 336 39.46 -34.26 -12.62
C MET A 336 40.71 -35.10 -12.36
N ALA A 337 41.02 -35.39 -11.10
CA ALA A 337 42.17 -36.22 -10.73
C ALA A 337 42.10 -37.62 -11.34
N ALA A 338 40.92 -38.24 -11.39
CA ALA A 338 40.71 -39.55 -12.00
C ALA A 338 40.94 -39.56 -13.53
N SER A 339 40.74 -38.42 -14.19
CA SER A 339 40.95 -38.27 -15.65
C SER A 339 42.39 -37.87 -16.03
N ALA A 340 43.21 -37.49 -15.06
CA ALA A 340 44.55 -36.96 -15.29
C ALA A 340 45.63 -38.06 -15.29
N THR A 341 46.65 -37.87 -16.12
CA THR A 341 47.86 -38.71 -16.09
C THR A 341 48.83 -38.16 -15.04
N LEU A 342 48.83 -38.76 -13.86
CA LEU A 342 49.70 -38.39 -12.74
C LEU A 342 50.92 -39.32 -12.66
N THR A 343 52.03 -38.82 -12.11
CA THR A 343 53.15 -39.71 -11.73
C THR A 343 52.74 -40.59 -10.55
N PRO A 344 53.40 -41.75 -10.32
CA PRO A 344 53.08 -42.62 -9.20
C PRO A 344 53.12 -41.92 -7.83
N GLU A 345 54.07 -41.00 -7.63
CA GLU A 345 54.20 -40.21 -6.42
C GLU A 345 53.03 -39.22 -6.26
N ALA A 346 52.71 -38.48 -7.32
CA ALA A 346 51.58 -37.54 -7.31
C ALA A 346 50.24 -38.25 -7.11
N ALA A 347 50.08 -39.45 -7.67
CA ALA A 347 48.90 -40.28 -7.46
C ALA A 347 48.74 -40.74 -6.01
N ALA A 348 49.84 -41.09 -5.33
CA ALA A 348 49.82 -41.48 -3.91
C ALA A 348 49.44 -40.31 -3.00
N ASP A 349 50.00 -39.12 -3.24
CA ASP A 349 49.68 -37.90 -2.47
C ASP A 349 48.21 -37.48 -2.65
N VAL A 350 47.71 -37.52 -3.89
CA VAL A 350 46.30 -37.25 -4.23
C VAL A 350 45.38 -38.25 -3.53
N ALA A 351 45.74 -39.53 -3.48
CA ALA A 351 44.95 -40.56 -2.80
C ALA A 351 44.89 -40.33 -1.28
N GLU A 352 45.98 -39.95 -0.63
CA GLU A 352 46.00 -39.68 0.80
C GLU A 352 45.21 -38.39 1.14
N LEU A 353 45.36 -37.33 0.34
CA LEU A 353 44.55 -36.11 0.49
C LEU A 353 43.07 -36.41 0.32
N ARG A 354 42.71 -37.23 -0.68
CA ARG A 354 41.33 -37.66 -0.92
C ARG A 354 40.77 -38.45 0.25
N ARG A 355 41.52 -39.42 0.77
CA ARG A 355 41.12 -40.23 1.93
C ARG A 355 40.82 -39.36 3.15
N ARG A 356 41.71 -38.40 3.47
CA ARG A 356 41.49 -37.47 4.60
C ARG A 356 40.29 -36.56 4.40
N LEU A 357 40.03 -36.14 3.16
CA LEU A 357 38.86 -35.33 2.82
C LEU A 357 37.58 -36.17 2.97
N ASP A 358 37.55 -37.39 2.44
CA ASP A 358 36.40 -38.29 2.57
C ASP A 358 36.10 -38.61 4.04
N ASP A 359 37.13 -38.84 4.87
CA ASP A 359 36.99 -39.01 6.33
C ASP A 359 36.32 -37.79 6.98
N ALA A 360 36.69 -36.58 6.56
CA ALA A 360 36.10 -35.35 7.06
C ALA A 360 34.65 -35.15 6.58
N LEU A 361 34.36 -35.48 5.31
CA LEU A 361 33.02 -35.37 4.72
C LEU A 361 32.04 -36.41 5.28
N ALA A 362 32.53 -37.58 5.74
CA ALA A 362 31.73 -38.62 6.35
C ALA A 362 31.30 -38.32 7.80
N ALA A 363 31.99 -37.39 8.48
CA ALA A 363 31.65 -37.00 9.84
C ALA A 363 30.31 -36.27 9.92
N LYS A 364 29.55 -36.51 11.00
CA LYS A 364 28.27 -35.85 11.30
C LYS A 364 28.27 -35.34 12.74
N PRO A 365 28.19 -34.02 12.98
CA PRO A 365 28.17 -32.93 11.98
C PRO A 365 29.52 -32.79 11.24
N LEU A 366 29.48 -32.29 10.00
CA LEU A 366 30.66 -32.15 9.14
C LEU A 366 31.57 -31.00 9.65
N PRO A 367 32.85 -31.25 9.97
CA PRO A 367 33.79 -30.21 10.42
C PRO A 367 34.16 -29.27 9.28
N ILE A 368 33.33 -28.25 9.04
CA ILE A 368 33.29 -27.48 7.78
C ILE A 368 34.61 -26.74 7.50
N GLY A 369 35.25 -26.18 8.54
CA GLY A 369 36.55 -25.52 8.40
C GLY A 369 37.66 -26.50 7.98
N ARG A 370 37.66 -27.70 8.55
CA ARG A 370 38.62 -28.76 8.20
C ARG A 370 38.36 -29.30 6.79
N ALA A 371 37.12 -29.60 6.47
CA ALA A 371 36.73 -30.12 5.16
C ALA A 371 37.06 -29.12 4.04
N ARG A 372 36.80 -27.82 4.25
CA ARG A 372 37.16 -26.75 3.31
C ARG A 372 38.66 -26.68 3.07
N ALA A 373 39.46 -26.66 4.14
CA ALA A 373 40.91 -26.62 4.02
C ALA A 373 41.48 -27.84 3.26
N LEU A 374 40.93 -29.03 3.53
CA LEU A 374 41.30 -30.26 2.82
C LEU A 374 40.88 -30.23 1.34
N ALA A 375 39.67 -29.74 1.04
CA ALA A 375 39.18 -29.59 -0.34
C ALA A 375 40.03 -28.59 -1.13
N SER A 376 40.40 -27.45 -0.55
CA SER A 376 41.29 -26.47 -1.17
C SER A 376 42.71 -27.02 -1.39
N ALA A 377 43.26 -27.76 -0.42
CA ALA A 377 44.57 -28.41 -0.56
C ALA A 377 44.54 -29.48 -1.66
N PHE A 378 43.48 -30.28 -1.71
CA PHE A 378 43.26 -31.29 -2.74
C PHE A 378 43.19 -30.66 -4.13
N GLN A 379 42.40 -29.60 -4.31
CA GLN A 379 42.31 -28.84 -5.55
C GLN A 379 43.68 -28.29 -5.99
N ALA A 380 44.36 -27.57 -5.09
CA ALA A 380 45.64 -26.95 -5.41
C ALA A 380 46.71 -27.98 -5.81
N TYR A 381 46.72 -29.15 -5.16
CA TYR A 381 47.65 -30.22 -5.50
C TYR A 381 47.32 -30.83 -6.88
N VAL A 382 46.05 -31.13 -7.16
CA VAL A 382 45.62 -31.66 -8.47
C VAL A 382 45.94 -30.66 -9.58
N ASP A 383 45.66 -29.37 -9.38
CA ASP A 383 46.00 -28.32 -10.35
C ASP A 383 47.50 -28.22 -10.61
N ALA A 384 48.32 -28.34 -9.57
CA ALA A 384 49.78 -28.31 -9.69
C ALA A 384 50.33 -29.56 -10.40
N ALA A 385 49.79 -30.74 -10.09
CA ALA A 385 50.23 -32.01 -10.66
C ALA A 385 49.77 -32.19 -12.13
N THR A 386 48.71 -31.50 -12.53
CA THR A 386 48.18 -31.54 -13.90
C THR A 386 48.68 -30.39 -14.78
N ARG A 387 49.34 -29.38 -14.22
CA ARG A 387 49.94 -28.29 -15.00
C ARG A 387 51.10 -28.81 -15.86
N PRO A 388 51.14 -28.49 -17.16
CA PRO A 388 52.29 -28.80 -17.99
C PRO A 388 53.51 -28.03 -17.47
N GLN A 389 54.64 -28.73 -17.24
CA GLN A 389 55.90 -28.09 -16.92
C GLN A 389 56.30 -27.13 -18.04
N SER A 390 56.26 -25.83 -17.76
CA SER A 390 56.86 -24.81 -18.62
C SER A 390 58.33 -25.16 -18.81
N ARG A 391 58.69 -25.59 -20.03
CA ARG A 391 60.07 -25.86 -20.45
C ARG A 391 60.98 -24.74 -19.96
N THR A 392 61.84 -25.07 -19.02
CA THR A 392 62.89 -24.21 -18.47
C THR A 392 63.68 -23.61 -19.61
N SER A 393 63.83 -22.28 -19.54
CA SER A 393 64.63 -21.43 -20.42
C SER A 393 65.98 -22.08 -20.74
N ARG A 394 66.16 -22.44 -22.01
CA ARG A 394 67.43 -22.86 -22.59
C ARG A 394 68.44 -21.69 -22.44
N PRO A 395 69.66 -21.90 -21.91
CA PRO A 395 70.63 -20.82 -21.79
C PRO A 395 70.98 -20.29 -23.18
N SER A 396 70.87 -18.97 -23.36
CA SER A 396 71.22 -18.28 -24.59
C SER A 396 72.67 -18.53 -24.96
N ALA A 397 72.90 -19.21 -26.08
CA ALA A 397 74.23 -19.37 -26.66
C ALA A 397 74.86 -18.01 -27.02
N PRO A 398 76.18 -17.83 -26.89
CA PRO A 398 76.84 -16.56 -27.16
C PRO A 398 76.82 -16.24 -28.67
N ARG A 399 76.51 -14.98 -29.01
CA ARG A 399 76.52 -14.46 -30.39
C ARG A 399 77.94 -14.49 -30.98
N PRO A 400 78.14 -14.97 -32.22
CA PRO A 400 79.40 -14.77 -32.92
C PRO A 400 79.54 -13.32 -33.38
N GLN A 401 80.69 -12.70 -33.08
CA GLN A 401 81.07 -11.38 -33.59
C GLN A 401 81.30 -11.45 -35.11
N ARG A 402 80.62 -10.58 -35.86
CA ARG A 402 80.94 -10.34 -37.28
C ARG A 402 82.21 -9.48 -37.38
N PRO A 403 83.15 -9.78 -38.30
CA PRO A 403 84.25 -8.87 -38.61
C PRO A 403 83.72 -7.65 -39.38
N ARG A 404 84.21 -6.46 -39.03
CA ARG A 404 83.90 -5.21 -39.74
C ARG A 404 84.79 -5.09 -40.99
N PRO A 405 84.26 -4.59 -42.12
CA PRO A 405 85.07 -4.06 -43.22
C PRO A 405 85.69 -2.70 -42.87
#